data_AF-A0A1H0VB69-F1
#
_entry.id   AF-A0A1H0VB69-F1
#
_cell.length_a   1.000
_cell.length_b   1.000
_cell.length_c   1.000
_cell.angle_alpha   90.00
_cell.angle_beta   90.00
_cell.angle_gamma   90.00
#
_symmetry.space_group_name_H-M   'P 1'
#
loop_
_entity.id
_entity.type
_entity.pdbx_description
1 polymer ?
#
loop_
_entity_poly.entity_id
_entity_poly.type
_entity_poly.pdbx_seq_one_letter_code
_entity_poly.pdbx_strand_id
1 'polypeptide(L)'
;MIIGVYEAVVRILAKIKYPIGFDLYVSKDGRSFKSIVKRGLKNPNNYGGRILFVDNEEELYLGTANPFQCCEVWKGISKKDNDCYCGDEIDKSYDSELNMRLEIEEEIEKHFTVLKENLPKIMDILPKETFHNFI
;
A
#
# COMPACT_ATOMS: atom_id res chain seq x y z
N MET A 1 -20.93 -2.43 17.47
CA MET A 1 -19.81 -3.14 18.14
C MET A 1 -18.50 -2.68 17.51
N ILE A 2 -17.44 -2.41 18.27
CA ILE A 2 -16.21 -1.77 17.78
C ILE A 2 -15.56 -2.49 16.59
N ILE A 3 -15.66 -3.83 16.53
CA ILE A 3 -15.16 -4.64 15.42
C ILE A 3 -15.81 -4.29 14.07
N GLY A 4 -17.10 -3.93 14.06
CA GLY A 4 -17.80 -3.54 12.82
C GLY A 4 -17.33 -2.19 12.28
N VAL A 5 -16.86 -1.29 13.16
CA VAL A 5 -16.23 -0.03 12.74
C VAL A 5 -14.88 -0.33 12.08
N TYR A 6 -14.05 -1.19 12.68
CA TYR A 6 -12.78 -1.59 12.09
C TYR A 6 -12.95 -2.27 10.73
N GLU A 7 -13.91 -3.18 10.62
CA GLU A 7 -14.22 -3.84 9.35
C GLU A 7 -14.61 -2.81 8.27
N ALA A 8 -15.52 -1.89 8.58
CA ALA A 8 -15.93 -0.82 7.66
C ALA A 8 -14.73 0.02 7.19
N VAL A 9 -13.88 0.46 8.12
CA VAL A 9 -12.69 1.26 7.81
C VAL A 9 -11.72 0.49 6.90
N VAL A 10 -11.43 -0.78 7.22
CA VAL A 10 -10.52 -1.61 6.41
C VAL A 10 -11.05 -1.80 4.99
N ARG A 11 -12.36 -2.03 4.82
CA ARG A 11 -12.99 -2.18 3.50
C ARG A 11 -12.93 -0.89 2.68
N ILE A 12 -13.20 0.26 3.30
CA ILE A 12 -13.08 1.57 2.66
C ILE A 12 -11.62 1.83 2.24
N LEU A 13 -10.66 1.57 3.12
CA LEU A 13 -9.23 1.70 2.82
C LEU A 13 -8.81 0.82 1.62
N ALA A 14 -9.35 -0.39 1.52
CA ALA A 14 -9.11 -1.26 0.37
C ALA A 14 -9.67 -0.67 -0.94
N LYS A 15 -10.88 -0.09 -0.91
CA LYS A 15 -11.52 0.53 -2.08
C LYS A 15 -10.80 1.77 -2.60
N ILE A 16 -10.30 2.62 -1.69
CA ILE A 16 -9.45 3.78 -2.08
C ILE A 16 -8.04 3.36 -2.52
N LYS A 17 -7.75 2.05 -2.59
CA LYS A 17 -6.42 1.49 -2.87
C LYS A 17 -5.35 2.09 -1.95
N TYR A 18 -5.69 2.23 -0.67
CA TYR A 18 -4.74 2.69 0.34
C TYR A 18 -3.46 1.83 0.25
N PRO A 19 -2.27 2.44 0.20
CA PRO A 19 -1.05 1.68 0.00
C PRO A 19 -0.82 0.76 1.21
N ILE A 20 -0.86 -0.55 0.96
CA ILE A 20 -0.60 -1.60 1.94
C ILE A 20 0.52 -2.49 1.40
N GLY A 21 1.35 -2.98 2.31
CA GLY A 21 2.58 -3.71 2.01
C GLY A 21 3.81 -2.83 2.12
N PHE A 22 5.00 -3.43 2.03
CA PHE A 22 6.25 -2.67 2.07
C PHE A 22 6.51 -1.93 0.76
N ASP A 23 7.22 -0.81 0.86
CA ASP A 23 7.83 -0.13 -0.26
C ASP A 23 9.35 -0.28 -0.16
N LEU A 24 10.03 -0.45 -1.30
CA LEU A 24 11.49 -0.52 -1.38
C LEU A 24 12.03 0.71 -2.11
N TYR A 25 13.06 1.30 -1.52
CA TYR A 25 13.72 2.48 -2.03
C TYR A 25 15.20 2.21 -2.23
N VAL A 26 15.78 2.85 -3.23
CA VAL A 26 17.22 2.87 -3.49
C VAL A 26 17.74 4.28 -3.36
N SER A 27 18.94 4.41 -2.82
CA SER A 27 19.67 5.68 -2.73
C SER A 27 21.12 5.48 -3.16
N LYS A 28 21.67 6.50 -3.85
CA LYS A 28 23.09 6.56 -4.22
C LYS A 28 23.94 7.27 -3.16
N ASP A 29 23.33 8.13 -2.36
CA ASP A 29 23.98 9.09 -1.47
C ASP A 29 23.48 9.01 -0.01
N GLY A 30 22.50 8.15 0.27
CA GLY A 30 21.83 8.03 1.56
C GLY A 30 20.92 9.22 1.92
N ARG A 31 20.73 10.19 1.02
CA ARG A 31 19.93 11.41 1.24
C ARG A 31 18.72 11.46 0.31
N SER A 32 18.92 11.08 -0.94
CA SER A 32 17.92 11.10 -2.00
C SER A 32 17.47 9.67 -2.29
N PHE A 33 16.17 9.42 -2.25
CA PHE A 33 15.61 8.08 -2.39
C PHE A 33 14.68 8.00 -3.60
N LYS A 34 14.79 6.91 -4.37
CA LYS A 34 13.85 6.57 -5.45
C LYS A 34 13.15 5.27 -5.10
N SER A 35 11.82 5.25 -5.20
CA SER A 35 11.04 4.01 -5.06
C SER A 35 11.29 3.09 -6.25
N ILE A 36 11.54 1.81 -5.98
CA ILE A 36 11.76 0.76 -6.99
C ILE A 36 10.73 -0.36 -6.90
N VAL A 37 10.10 -0.54 -5.74
CA VAL A 37 8.98 -1.45 -5.50
C VAL A 37 7.99 -0.73 -4.62
N LYS A 38 6.70 -0.92 -4.91
CA LYS A 38 5.61 -0.44 -4.07
C LYS A 38 4.64 -1.57 -3.73
N ARG A 39 3.83 -1.35 -2.69
CA ARG A 39 2.65 -2.18 -2.37
C ARG A 39 2.99 -3.66 -2.22
N GLY A 40 4.12 -3.96 -1.59
CA GLY A 40 4.53 -5.32 -1.25
C GLY A 40 4.66 -6.26 -2.45
N LEU A 41 5.15 -5.78 -3.60
CA LEU A 41 5.26 -6.57 -4.85
C LEU A 41 3.90 -7.08 -5.35
N LYS A 42 2.87 -6.22 -5.31
CA LYS A 42 1.47 -6.54 -5.63
C LYS A 42 0.80 -7.52 -4.66
N ASN A 43 1.44 -7.83 -3.53
CA ASN A 43 0.86 -8.58 -2.44
C ASN A 43 0.80 -7.70 -1.18
N PRO A 44 -0.38 -7.18 -0.78
CA PRO A 44 -0.50 -6.29 0.37
C PRO A 44 -0.12 -6.97 1.70
N ASN A 45 -0.17 -8.31 1.76
CA ASN A 45 0.23 -9.06 2.96
C ASN A 45 1.75 -9.09 3.18
N ASN A 46 2.53 -8.74 2.16
CA ASN A 46 3.97 -8.53 2.30
C ASN A 46 4.21 -7.20 3.02
N TYR A 47 4.16 -7.22 4.35
CA TYR A 47 4.28 -6.01 5.17
C TYR A 47 5.74 -5.55 5.35
N GLY A 48 6.72 -6.39 5.00
CA GLY A 48 8.13 -6.05 5.10
C GLY A 48 8.98 -6.73 4.04
N GLY A 49 9.98 -6.01 3.53
CA GLY A 49 11.13 -6.61 2.86
C GLY A 49 12.15 -7.08 3.90
N ARG A 50 12.62 -8.32 3.81
CA ARG A 50 13.60 -8.91 4.71
C ARG A 50 14.74 -9.49 3.90
N ILE A 51 15.96 -9.43 4.43
CA ILE A 51 17.15 -10.02 3.81
C ILE A 51 17.35 -9.47 2.39
N LEU A 52 18.09 -8.37 2.31
CA LEU A 52 18.60 -7.85 1.05
C LEU A 52 19.99 -8.46 0.85
N PHE A 53 20.13 -9.29 -0.16
CA PHE A 53 21.39 -9.98 -0.46
C PHE A 53 21.79 -9.72 -1.91
N VAL A 54 23.03 -9.29 -2.13
CA VAL A 54 23.59 -9.13 -3.47
C VAL A 54 24.62 -10.23 -3.66
N ASP A 55 24.47 -11.02 -4.72
CA ASP A 55 25.41 -12.08 -5.04
C ASP A 55 26.63 -11.56 -5.82
N ASN A 56 27.53 -12.46 -6.21
CA ASN A 56 28.74 -12.12 -6.94
C ASN A 56 28.46 -11.72 -8.41
N GLU A 57 27.25 -11.95 -8.91
CA GLU A 57 26.80 -11.53 -10.25
C GLU A 57 26.04 -10.18 -10.21
N GLU A 58 26.09 -9.49 -9.07
CA GLU A 58 25.39 -8.22 -8.81
C GLU A 58 23.85 -8.34 -8.86
N GLU A 59 23.30 -9.54 -8.65
CA GLU A 59 21.86 -9.76 -8.57
C GLU A 59 21.34 -9.54 -7.14
N LEU A 60 20.27 -8.74 -6.99
CA LEU A 60 19.64 -8.49 -5.69
C LEU A 60 18.58 -9.55 -5.40
N TYR A 61 18.69 -10.24 -4.28
CA TYR A 61 17.68 -11.13 -3.72
C TYR A 61 16.98 -10.44 -2.54
N LEU A 62 15.66 -10.60 -2.49
CA LEU A 62 14.78 -10.03 -1.47
C LEU A 62 13.85 -11.10 -0.91
N GLY A 63 13.90 -11.32 0.39
CA GLY A 63 12.86 -12.07 1.10
C GLY A 63 11.68 -11.18 1.50
N THR A 64 10.48 -11.76 1.62
CA THR A 64 9.30 -11.04 2.15
C THR A 64 8.95 -11.51 3.56
N ALA A 65 8.45 -10.58 4.37
CA ALA A 65 7.75 -10.89 5.61
C ALA A 65 6.25 -10.86 5.34
N ASN A 66 5.63 -12.03 5.41
CA ASN A 66 4.19 -12.21 5.23
C ASN A 66 3.73 -13.35 6.17
N PRO A 67 2.94 -13.04 7.21
CA PRO A 67 2.55 -14.02 8.23
C PRO A 67 1.36 -14.87 7.79
N PHE A 68 0.71 -14.50 6.68
CA PHE A 68 -0.50 -15.15 6.19
C PHE A 68 -0.19 -16.18 5.09
N GLN A 69 0.79 -15.90 4.25
CA GLN A 69 1.12 -16.69 3.05
C GLN A 69 2.55 -17.22 3.03
N CYS A 70 3.29 -17.08 4.14
CA CYS A 70 4.72 -17.39 4.26
C CYS A 70 5.64 -16.44 3.45
N CYS A 71 6.95 -16.66 3.57
CA CYS A 71 7.98 -15.86 2.90
C CYS A 71 8.11 -16.23 1.42
N GLU A 72 8.22 -15.20 0.57
CA GLU A 72 8.59 -15.30 -0.83
C GLU A 72 10.04 -14.85 -1.00
N VAL A 73 10.76 -15.41 -1.98
CA VAL A 73 12.11 -14.95 -2.37
C VAL A 73 12.04 -14.42 -3.79
N TRP A 74 12.42 -13.16 -3.95
CA TRP A 74 12.38 -12.43 -5.20
C TRP A 74 13.80 -12.14 -5.69
N LYS A 75 13.99 -12.23 -7.00
CA LYS A 75 15.24 -11.87 -7.68
C LYS A 75 15.05 -10.61 -8.51
N GLY A 76 15.81 -9.58 -8.18
CA GLY A 76 15.89 -8.34 -8.93
C GLY A 76 16.70 -8.55 -10.19
N ILE A 77 16.08 -8.27 -11.34
CA ILE A 77 16.76 -8.32 -12.64
C ILE A 77 17.12 -6.90 -13.03
N SER A 78 18.41 -6.62 -13.18
CA SER A 78 18.88 -5.34 -13.72
C SER A 78 18.62 -5.32 -15.23
N LYS A 79 17.54 -4.68 -15.67
CA LYS A 79 17.38 -4.34 -17.09
C LYS A 79 18.24 -3.11 -17.36
N LYS A 80 19.18 -3.22 -18.31
CA LYS A 80 20.06 -2.12 -18.75
C LYS A 80 19.31 -0.91 -19.34
N ASP A 81 18.02 -1.07 -19.62
CA ASP A 81 17.17 -0.02 -20.17
C ASP A 81 15.97 0.22 -19.24
N ASN A 82 15.72 1.51 -18.97
CA ASN A 82 14.69 2.25 -18.21
C ASN A 82 13.36 1.61 -17.71
N ASP A 83 13.08 0.34 -17.95
CA ASP A 83 11.94 -0.38 -17.39
C ASP A 83 12.29 -0.97 -16.01
N CYS A 84 12.60 -0.09 -15.06
CA CYS A 84 12.31 -0.47 -13.68
C CYS A 84 10.79 -0.70 -13.58
N TYR A 85 10.35 -1.64 -12.74
CA TYR A 85 8.94 -1.76 -12.33
C TYR A 85 8.51 -0.53 -11.50
N CYS A 86 8.69 0.66 -12.06
CA CYS A 86 8.20 1.94 -11.57
C CYS A 86 6.86 2.19 -12.26
N GLY A 87 5.83 1.44 -11.86
CA GLY A 87 4.54 1.68 -12.45
C GLY A 87 3.56 0.58 -12.15
N ASP A 88 2.83 0.75 -11.06
CA ASP A 88 1.39 0.71 -11.25
C ASP A 88 1.10 1.60 -12.46
N GLU A 89 0.66 1.03 -13.59
CA GLU A 89 -0.14 1.82 -14.51
C GLU A 89 -1.32 2.31 -13.67
N ILE A 90 -1.22 3.56 -13.20
CA ILE A 90 -2.41 4.30 -12.87
C ILE A 90 -3.10 4.42 -14.22
N ASP A 91 -4.03 3.51 -14.49
CA ASP A 91 -5.01 3.68 -15.53
C ASP A 91 -5.76 4.99 -15.19
N LYS A 92 -5.25 6.10 -15.72
CA LYS A 92 -5.79 7.46 -15.56
C LYS A 92 -6.97 7.68 -16.51
N SER A 93 -7.66 6.63 -16.92
CA SER A 93 -8.96 6.80 -17.55
C SER A 93 -9.90 7.52 -16.58
N TYR A 94 -10.57 8.56 -17.06
CA TYR A 94 -11.65 9.25 -16.32
C TYR A 94 -12.72 8.25 -15.85
N ASP A 95 -12.96 7.20 -16.62
CA ASP A 95 -13.88 6.11 -16.30
C ASP A 95 -13.40 5.30 -15.08
N SER A 96 -12.08 5.13 -14.92
CA SER A 96 -11.47 4.45 -13.77
C SER A 96 -11.63 5.24 -12.47
N GLU A 97 -11.52 6.59 -12.52
CA GLU A 97 -11.73 7.44 -11.33
C GLU A 97 -13.20 7.48 -10.91
N LEU A 98 -14.14 7.61 -11.86
CA LEU A 98 -15.57 7.60 -11.57
C LEU A 98 -16.02 6.26 -10.97
N ASN A 99 -15.60 5.14 -11.58
CA ASN A 99 -15.90 3.80 -11.07
C ASN A 99 -15.33 3.60 -9.66
N MET A 100 -14.10 4.06 -9.40
CA MET A 100 -13.53 4.02 -8.05
C MET A 100 -14.39 4.80 -7.05
N ARG A 101 -14.85 6.01 -7.39
CA ARG A 101 -15.70 6.82 -6.50
C ARG A 101 -17.03 6.12 -6.19
N LEU A 102 -17.68 5.55 -7.19
CA LEU A 102 -18.94 4.81 -7.03
C LEU A 102 -18.75 3.59 -6.11
N GLU A 103 -17.66 2.83 -6.29
CA GLU A 103 -17.35 1.70 -5.40
C GLU A 103 -17.09 2.13 -3.95
N ILE A 104 -16.45 3.29 -3.75
CA ILE A 104 -16.22 3.85 -2.41
C ILE A 104 -17.55 4.27 -1.78
N GLU A 105 -18.41 4.99 -2.52
CA GLU A 105 -19.72 5.43 -2.04
C GLU A 105 -20.61 4.23 -1.68
N GLU A 106 -20.64 3.19 -2.51
CA GLU A 106 -21.37 1.95 -2.24
C GLU A 106 -20.88 1.28 -0.94
N GLU A 107 -19.57 1.23 -0.73
CA GLU A 107 -18.97 0.62 0.45
C GLU A 107 -19.24 1.44 1.73
N ILE A 108 -19.24 2.77 1.63
CA ILE A 108 -19.62 3.67 2.71
C ILE A 108 -21.09 3.48 3.06
N GLU A 109 -21.98 3.41 2.08
CA GLU A 109 -23.43 3.26 2.30
C GLU A 109 -23.74 1.93 3.00
N LYS A 110 -23.10 0.83 2.60
CA LYS A 110 -23.22 -0.48 3.27
C LYS A 110 -22.90 -0.42 4.77
N HIS A 111 -21.99 0.46 5.17
CA HIS A 111 -21.52 0.58 6.55
C HIS A 111 -22.00 1.86 7.24
N PHE A 112 -22.88 2.64 6.60
CA PHE A 112 -23.23 4.00 7.03
C PHE A 112 -23.78 4.03 8.44
N THR A 113 -24.71 3.13 8.78
CA THR A 113 -25.30 3.04 10.13
C THR A 113 -24.24 2.83 11.20
N VAL A 114 -23.33 1.86 10.98
CA VAL A 114 -22.26 1.53 11.94
C VAL A 114 -21.28 2.70 12.09
N LEU A 115 -20.91 3.35 10.99
CA LEU A 115 -20.02 4.51 11.00
C LEU A 115 -20.67 5.69 11.72
N LYS A 116 -21.93 6.01 11.39
CA LYS A 116 -22.69 7.15 11.95
C LYS A 116 -22.90 7.02 13.45
N GLU A 117 -23.31 5.85 13.93
CA GLU A 117 -23.53 5.60 15.36
C GLU A 117 -22.25 5.71 16.19
N ASN A 118 -21.09 5.47 15.57
CA ASN A 118 -19.80 5.48 16.25
C ASN A 118 -18.97 6.74 15.93
N LEU A 119 -19.46 7.65 15.07
CA LEU A 119 -18.75 8.85 14.62
C LEU A 119 -18.24 9.71 15.78
N PRO A 120 -19.02 9.99 16.85
CA PRO A 120 -18.51 10.79 17.98
C PRO A 120 -17.25 10.19 18.60
N LYS A 121 -17.22 8.86 18.76
CA LYS A 121 -16.05 8.16 19.32
C LYS A 121 -14.88 8.16 18.35
N ILE A 122 -15.13 7.99 17.05
CA ILE A 122 -14.09 8.06 16.01
C ILE A 122 -13.42 9.43 16.03
N MET A 123 -14.19 10.51 16.14
CA MET A 123 -13.67 11.88 16.17
C MET A 123 -12.78 12.17 17.39
N ASP A 124 -13.01 11.49 18.53
CA ASP A 124 -12.17 11.63 19.73
C ASP A 124 -10.79 10.98 19.57
N ILE A 125 -10.65 9.96 18.71
CA ILE A 125 -9.39 9.22 18.47
C ILE A 125 -8.63 9.73 17.25
N LEU A 126 -9.32 10.40 16.33
CA LEU A 126 -8.65 11.00 15.17
C LEU A 126 -7.68 12.10 15.68
N PRO A 127 -6.43 12.12 15.17
CA PRO A 127 -5.50 13.18 15.50
C PRO A 127 -6.14 14.53 15.14
N LYS A 128 -6.22 15.44 16.11
CA LYS A 128 -6.78 16.78 15.88
C LYS A 128 -5.93 17.62 14.93
N GLU A 129 -4.68 17.21 14.73
CA GLU A 129 -3.73 17.81 13.79
C GLU A 129 -2.93 16.71 13.08
N THR A 130 -3.25 16.41 11.82
CA THR A 130 -2.26 15.80 10.91
C THR A 130 -2.63 16.09 9.45
N PHE A 131 -2.16 17.21 8.91
CA PHE A 131 -1.73 17.23 7.51
C PHE A 131 -0.34 16.61 7.48
N HIS A 132 -0.24 15.29 7.35
CA HIS A 132 1.03 14.68 6.97
C HIS A 132 1.20 14.90 5.47
N ASN A 133 1.92 15.96 5.12
CA ASN A 133 2.50 16.12 3.79
C ASN A 133 3.51 14.99 3.60
N PHE A 134 3.08 13.88 3.02
CA PHE A 134 4.00 12.92 2.45
C PHE A 134 4.65 13.60 1.24
N ILE A 135 5.88 14.09 1.44
CA ILE A 135 6.77 14.62 0.40
C ILE A 135 7.30 13.45 -0.44
#